data_AF-A0A8H4F641-F1
#
_entry.id   AF-A0A8H4F641-F1
#
_cell.length_a   1.000
_cell.length_b   1.000
_cell.length_c   1.000
_cell.angle_alpha   90.00
_cell.angle_beta   90.00
_cell.angle_gamma   90.00
#
_symmetry.space_group_name_H-M   'P 1'
#
loop_
_entity.id
_entity.type
_entity.pdbx_description
1 polymer ?
#
loop_
_entity_poly.entity_id
_entity_poly.type
_entity_poly.pdbx_seq_one_letter_code
_entity_poly.pdbx_strand_id
1 'polypeptide(L)'
;MTICGSLLIGRAIIKVVFGELWPMESQHMYDRMLNFLLFKVIFIGAVMEPVWRHILRLSMWIGVLGFMRIFSLLSRDRLDNLTTVAFVSLRKYYKITVFLSTILFSNIIWYLGSLYLFPTSLAFLTLEFLPVVLDTIQVLIKYATHLMDQWRENGFESKRLINYYTELSADVLILACTLLQYLQLMWMHGISFGLVDIVLFLNVRSVLKNLHSKVIIYRERWRAMSYVRDRYVDASAEELSNHNDDCAICRERMKTAKKLACGHLFHLHCLHSWIQHHVSKPTCPTCRRSLSPPSPK
;
A
#
# COMPACT_ATOMS: atom_id res chain seq x y z
N MET A 1 28.23 11.49 -15.30
CA MET A 1 28.05 12.59 -14.31
C MET A 1 26.67 12.58 -13.65
N THR A 2 25.57 12.47 -14.40
CA THR A 2 24.19 12.51 -13.86
C THR A 2 23.83 11.35 -12.92
N ILE A 3 24.26 10.11 -13.24
CA ILE A 3 23.99 8.92 -12.40
C ILE A 3 24.77 8.96 -11.08
N CYS A 4 26.02 9.44 -11.10
CA CYS A 4 26.80 9.61 -9.87
C CYS A 4 26.20 10.69 -8.97
N GLY A 5 25.70 11.78 -9.56
CA GLY A 5 24.99 12.84 -8.83
C GLY A 5 23.71 12.33 -8.17
N SER A 6 22.87 11.57 -8.87
CA SER A 6 21.63 11.03 -8.30
C SER A 6 21.88 10.01 -7.18
N LEU A 7 22.93 9.19 -7.28
CA LEU A 7 23.34 8.28 -6.21
C LEU A 7 23.85 9.02 -4.97
N LEU A 8 24.62 10.11 -5.14
CA LEU A 8 25.08 10.95 -4.04
C LEU A 8 23.91 11.65 -3.35
N ILE A 9 22.97 12.21 -4.11
CA ILE A 9 21.74 12.80 -3.60
C ILE A 9 20.93 11.75 -2.84
N GLY A 10 20.79 10.53 -3.38
CA GLY A 10 20.12 9.42 -2.72
C GLY A 10 20.76 9.08 -1.36
N ARG A 11 22.09 8.97 -1.31
CA ARG A 11 22.82 8.74 -0.05
C ARG A 11 22.66 9.89 0.95
N ALA A 12 22.65 11.13 0.48
CA ALA A 12 22.40 12.29 1.34
C ALA A 12 20.99 12.26 1.93
N ILE A 13 19.97 11.96 1.11
CA ILE A 13 18.57 11.83 1.57
C ILE A 13 18.44 10.69 2.58
N ILE A 14 19.07 9.54 2.33
CA ILE A 14 19.08 8.41 3.28
C ILE A 14 19.63 8.87 4.64
N LYS A 15 20.83 9.47 4.65
CA LYS A 15 21.48 9.92 5.89
C LYS A 15 20.69 11.02 6.60
N VAL A 16 20.16 11.98 5.84
CA VAL A 16 19.40 13.11 6.39
C VAL A 16 18.05 12.64 6.89
N VAL A 17 17.23 11.96 6.10
CA VAL A 17 15.83 11.64 6.44
C VAL A 17 15.71 10.38 7.28
N PHE A 18 16.41 9.31 6.89
CA PHE A 18 16.23 7.97 7.44
C PHE A 18 17.28 7.59 8.48
N GLY A 19 18.42 8.28 8.50
CA GLY A 19 19.55 7.95 9.38
C GLY A 19 20.23 6.66 8.94
N GLU A 20 20.22 5.64 9.80
CA GLU A 20 20.77 4.31 9.51
C GLU A 20 19.70 3.37 8.97
N LEU A 21 19.91 2.83 7.77
CA LEU A 21 19.03 1.85 7.15
C LEU A 21 19.21 0.48 7.81
N TRP A 22 18.09 -0.22 8.03
CA TRP A 22 18.15 -1.60 8.43
C TRP A 22 18.61 -2.48 7.25
N PRO A 23 19.31 -3.61 7.51
CA PRO A 23 19.81 -4.48 6.43
C PRO A 23 18.71 -4.92 5.46
N MET A 24 17.51 -5.22 5.97
CA MET A 24 16.34 -5.61 5.17
C MET A 24 15.84 -4.47 4.27
N GLU A 25 15.79 -3.24 4.79
CA GLU A 25 15.38 -2.05 4.03
C GLU A 25 16.34 -1.78 2.87
N SER A 26 17.65 -1.91 3.15
CA SER A 26 18.69 -1.76 2.15
C SER A 26 18.57 -2.81 1.05
N GLN A 27 18.37 -4.07 1.41
CA GLN A 27 18.24 -5.16 0.43
C GLN A 27 17.00 -4.96 -0.46
N HIS A 28 15.84 -4.69 0.11
CA HIS A 28 14.62 -4.39 -0.66
C HIS A 28 14.80 -3.19 -1.59
N MET A 29 15.50 -2.15 -1.15
CA MET A 29 15.79 -0.98 -1.98
C MET A 29 16.66 -1.36 -3.19
N TYR A 30 17.71 -2.18 -2.99
CA TYR A 30 18.57 -2.65 -4.07
C TYR A 30 17.79 -3.50 -5.08
N ASP A 31 16.99 -4.47 -4.60
CA ASP A 31 16.18 -5.32 -5.48
C ASP A 31 15.17 -4.52 -6.30
N ARG A 32 14.49 -3.55 -5.67
CA ARG A 32 13.55 -2.66 -6.36
C ARG A 32 14.25 -1.77 -7.39
N MET A 33 15.43 -1.23 -7.06
CA MET A 33 16.21 -0.40 -7.98
C MET A 33 16.71 -1.20 -9.18
N LEU A 34 17.27 -2.39 -8.96
CA LEU A 34 17.75 -3.26 -10.02
C LEU A 34 16.60 -3.68 -10.95
N ASN A 35 15.49 -4.14 -10.38
CA ASN A 35 14.31 -4.46 -11.16
C ASN A 35 13.83 -3.24 -11.95
N PHE A 36 13.67 -2.08 -11.32
CA PHE A 36 13.23 -0.88 -12.02
C PHE A 36 14.14 -0.51 -13.22
N LEU A 37 15.46 -0.52 -13.02
CA LEU A 37 16.43 -0.19 -14.07
C LEU A 37 16.41 -1.23 -15.18
N LEU A 38 16.49 -2.52 -14.84
CA LEU A 38 16.49 -3.60 -15.82
C LEU A 38 15.23 -3.56 -16.68
N PHE A 39 14.06 -3.50 -16.05
CA PHE A 39 12.80 -3.42 -16.77
C PHE A 39 12.75 -2.14 -17.62
N LYS A 40 12.81 -0.94 -17.03
CA LYS A 40 12.55 0.29 -17.79
C LYS A 40 13.59 0.56 -18.88
N VAL A 41 14.87 0.27 -18.66
CA VAL A 41 15.91 0.53 -19.68
C VAL A 41 15.78 -0.45 -20.85
N ILE A 42 15.57 -1.74 -20.58
CA ILE A 42 15.40 -2.76 -21.63
C ILE A 42 14.13 -2.45 -22.44
N PHE A 43 13.02 -2.14 -21.76
CA PHE A 43 11.75 -1.85 -22.44
C PHE A 43 11.78 -0.55 -23.25
N ILE A 44 12.35 0.53 -22.73
CA ILE A 44 12.46 1.78 -23.51
C ILE A 44 13.38 1.57 -24.73
N GLY A 45 14.47 0.82 -24.58
CA GLY A 45 15.41 0.54 -25.68
C GLY A 45 14.86 -0.42 -26.73
N ALA A 46 13.99 -1.36 -26.35
CA ALA A 46 13.39 -2.32 -27.27
C ALA A 46 12.15 -1.77 -28.01
N VAL A 47 11.39 -0.88 -27.37
CA VAL A 47 10.09 -0.41 -27.89
C VAL A 47 10.20 0.90 -28.69
N MET A 48 11.16 1.77 -28.38
CA MET A 48 11.28 3.07 -29.04
C MET A 48 12.15 3.01 -30.29
N GLU A 49 11.62 3.53 -31.41
CA GLU A 49 12.39 3.79 -32.63
C GLU A 49 13.65 4.65 -32.34
N PRO A 50 14.74 4.49 -33.11
CA PRO A 50 16.10 4.88 -32.71
C PRO A 50 16.39 6.39 -32.82
N VAL A 51 15.59 7.23 -32.16
CA VAL A 51 15.93 8.63 -31.89
C VAL A 51 16.59 8.71 -30.51
N TRP A 52 17.91 8.47 -30.48
CA TRP A 52 18.72 8.43 -29.24
C TRP A 52 18.49 9.64 -28.32
N ARG A 53 18.28 10.85 -28.86
CA ARG A 53 18.00 12.06 -28.06
C ARG A 53 16.68 11.98 -27.29
N HIS A 54 15.64 11.42 -27.90
CA HIS A 54 14.33 11.27 -27.26
C HIS A 54 14.38 10.18 -26.17
N ILE A 55 14.99 9.04 -26.49
CA ILE A 55 15.20 7.91 -25.57
C ILE A 55 15.97 8.34 -24.32
N LEU A 56 17.08 9.08 -24.48
CA LEU A 56 17.88 9.56 -23.36
C LEU A 56 17.10 10.52 -22.46
N ARG A 57 16.34 11.45 -23.04
CA ARG A 57 15.53 12.40 -22.28
C ARG A 57 14.42 11.69 -21.50
N LEU A 58 13.72 10.76 -22.14
CA LEU A 58 12.66 9.96 -21.54
C LEU A 58 13.19 9.03 -20.44
N SER A 59 14.34 8.38 -20.67
CA SER A 59 15.00 7.52 -19.69
C SER A 59 15.41 8.30 -18.45
N MET A 60 15.96 9.51 -18.60
CA MET A 60 16.27 10.40 -17.48
C MET A 60 14.99 10.79 -16.71
N TRP A 61 13.91 11.10 -17.43
CA TRP A 61 12.63 11.46 -16.84
C TRP A 61 12.03 10.34 -15.99
N ILE A 62 12.00 9.13 -16.54
CA ILE A 62 11.51 7.91 -15.87
C ILE A 62 12.44 7.53 -14.71
N GLY A 63 13.76 7.73 -14.84
CA GLY A 63 14.72 7.50 -13.77
C GLY A 63 14.42 8.33 -12.52
N VAL A 64 14.08 9.62 -12.68
CA VAL A 64 13.68 10.49 -11.56
C VAL A 64 12.38 10.01 -10.90
N LEU A 65 11.40 9.56 -11.69
CA LEU A 65 10.16 8.97 -11.15
C LEU A 65 10.41 7.67 -10.39
N GLY A 66 11.27 6.80 -10.91
CA GLY A 66 11.70 5.58 -10.22
C GLY A 66 12.37 5.89 -8.89
N PHE A 67 13.23 6.90 -8.86
CA PHE A 67 13.87 7.37 -7.64
C PHE A 67 12.82 7.81 -6.61
N MET A 68 11.88 8.69 -6.98
CA MET A 68 10.78 9.12 -6.11
C MET A 68 9.96 7.93 -5.57
N ARG A 69 9.64 6.96 -6.43
CA ARG A 69 8.90 5.75 -6.04
C ARG A 69 9.66 4.90 -5.02
N ILE A 70 10.96 4.69 -5.21
CA ILE A 70 11.78 3.90 -4.30
C ILE A 70 11.83 4.54 -2.91
N PHE A 71 11.95 5.87 -2.82
CA PHE A 71 11.95 6.59 -1.54
C PHE A 71 10.59 6.55 -0.83
N SER A 72 9.49 6.62 -1.59
CA SER A 72 8.15 6.44 -1.02
C SER A 72 7.96 5.02 -0.46
N LEU A 73 8.37 4.00 -1.21
CA LEU A 73 8.34 2.60 -0.75
C LEU A 73 9.26 2.33 0.44
N LEU A 74 10.43 2.97 0.49
CA LEU A 74 11.32 2.90 1.65
C LEU A 74 10.67 3.51 2.90
N SER A 75 9.93 4.60 2.73
CA SER A 75 9.18 5.23 3.83
C SER A 75 8.07 4.33 4.36
N ARG A 76 7.45 3.53 3.49
CA ARG A 76 6.48 2.48 3.85
C ARG A 76 7.14 1.39 4.69
N ASP A 77 8.21 0.78 4.19
CA ASP A 77 8.92 -0.31 4.90
C ASP A 77 9.41 0.18 6.28
N ARG A 78 9.92 1.42 6.35
CA ARG A 78 10.34 2.04 7.60
C ARG A 78 9.17 2.21 8.58
N LEU A 79 7.98 2.57 8.10
CA LEU A 79 6.82 2.72 8.97
C LEU A 79 6.48 1.40 9.64
N ASP A 80 6.40 0.32 8.86
CA ASP A 80 6.07 -1.01 9.38
C ASP A 80 7.06 -1.40 10.48
N ASN A 81 8.36 -1.15 10.26
CA ASN A 81 9.40 -1.35 11.26
C ASN A 81 9.22 -0.47 12.51
N LEU A 82 8.95 0.84 12.34
CA LEU A 82 8.74 1.76 13.46
C LEU A 82 7.52 1.41 14.30
N THR A 83 6.48 0.83 13.71
CA THR A 83 5.29 0.40 14.47
C THR A 83 5.53 -0.80 15.36
N THR A 84 6.59 -1.58 15.13
CA THR A 84 6.99 -2.67 16.02
C THR A 84 7.72 -2.17 17.27
N VAL A 85 8.26 -0.95 17.23
CA VAL A 85 9.02 -0.36 18.33
C VAL A 85 8.08 0.43 19.24
N ALA A 86 8.07 0.12 20.54
CA ALA A 86 7.11 0.65 21.51
C ALA A 86 7.17 2.17 21.70
N PHE A 87 8.33 2.81 21.50
CA PHE A 87 8.51 4.25 21.73
C PHE A 87 9.35 4.88 20.62
N VAL A 88 8.71 5.75 19.82
CA VAL A 88 9.36 6.52 18.76
C VAL A 88 8.99 7.99 18.92
N SER A 89 10.00 8.87 18.89
CA SER A 89 9.83 10.31 19.01
C SER A 89 9.02 10.90 17.82
N LEU A 90 8.07 11.80 18.11
CA LEU A 90 7.25 12.52 17.12
C LEU A 90 8.06 13.21 16.00
N ARG A 91 9.25 13.72 16.34
CA ARG A 91 10.16 14.38 15.37
C ARG A 91 10.55 13.46 14.20
N LYS A 92 10.68 12.15 14.43
CA LYS A 92 11.02 11.17 13.38
C LYS A 92 9.86 11.01 12.40
N TYR A 93 8.64 10.87 12.89
CA TYR A 93 7.43 10.80 12.04
C TYR A 93 7.23 12.08 11.24
N TYR A 94 7.29 13.25 11.90
CA TYR A 94 7.12 14.54 11.24
C TYR A 94 8.12 14.75 10.09
N LYS A 95 9.39 14.40 10.31
CA LYS A 95 10.44 14.49 9.29
C LYS A 95 10.14 13.66 8.04
N ILE A 96 9.64 12.43 8.22
CA ILE A 96 9.27 11.55 7.11
C ILE A 96 8.01 12.07 6.40
N THR A 97 7.02 12.58 7.16
CA THR A 97 5.82 13.19 6.58
C THR A 97 6.16 14.40 5.70
N VAL A 98 7.04 15.30 6.16
CA VAL A 98 7.50 16.44 5.35
C VAL A 98 8.20 15.96 4.09
N PHE A 99 9.08 14.96 4.20
CA PHE A 99 9.76 14.37 3.05
C PHE A 99 8.76 13.79 2.03
N LEU A 100 7.75 13.02 2.46
CA LEU A 100 6.71 12.48 1.57
C LEU A 100 5.90 13.59 0.89
N SER A 101 5.56 14.66 1.59
CA SER A 101 4.91 15.83 1.00
C SER A 101 5.78 16.50 -0.07
N THR A 102 7.10 16.58 0.13
CA THR A 102 8.01 17.10 -0.89
C THR A 102 8.07 16.21 -2.13
N ILE A 103 8.01 14.87 -1.96
CA ILE A 103 7.93 13.93 -3.09
C ILE A 103 6.64 14.15 -3.87
N LEU A 104 5.50 14.28 -3.18
CA LEU A 104 4.20 14.48 -3.84
C LEU A 104 4.18 15.78 -4.65
N PHE A 105 4.65 16.89 -4.06
CA PHE A 105 4.75 18.18 -4.75
C PHE A 105 5.70 18.11 -5.95
N SER A 106 6.87 17.47 -5.77
CA SER A 106 7.82 17.28 -6.85
C SER A 106 7.25 16.43 -7.99
N ASN A 107 6.45 15.40 -7.67
CA ASN A 107 5.78 14.57 -8.66
C ASN A 107 4.76 15.37 -9.51
N ILE A 108 4.00 16.28 -8.89
CA ILE A 108 3.07 17.16 -9.60
C ILE A 108 3.82 18.09 -10.56
N ILE A 109 4.91 18.72 -10.11
CA ILE A 109 5.76 19.55 -10.97
C ILE A 109 6.32 18.73 -12.15
N TRP A 110 6.78 17.51 -11.86
CA TRP A 110 7.31 16.60 -12.87
C TRP A 110 6.21 16.16 -13.86
N TYR A 111 4.96 16.02 -13.42
CA TYR A 111 3.84 15.76 -14.32
C TYR A 111 3.55 16.98 -15.22
N LEU A 112 3.49 18.19 -14.66
CA LEU A 112 3.28 19.42 -15.43
C LEU A 112 4.39 19.65 -16.47
N GLY A 113 5.65 19.38 -16.11
CA GLY A 113 6.77 19.43 -17.05
C GLY A 113 6.63 18.43 -18.20
N SER A 114 6.00 17.28 -17.96
CA SER A 114 5.79 16.27 -19.00
C SER A 114 4.77 16.70 -20.05
N LEU A 115 3.75 17.48 -19.65
CA LEU A 115 2.77 18.08 -20.57
C LEU A 115 3.43 18.97 -21.63
N TYR A 116 4.48 19.69 -21.23
CA TYR A 116 5.21 20.58 -22.12
C TYR A 116 6.27 19.86 -22.96
N LEU A 117 7.01 18.92 -22.35
CA LEU A 117 8.18 18.30 -22.99
C LEU A 117 7.86 17.06 -23.84
N PHE A 118 6.75 16.36 -23.57
CA PHE A 118 6.43 15.07 -24.19
C PHE A 118 4.92 14.93 -24.52
N PRO A 119 4.33 15.84 -25.32
CA PRO A 119 2.88 15.82 -25.59
C PRO A 119 2.42 14.53 -26.31
N THR A 120 3.29 13.86 -27.07
CA THR A 120 2.98 12.63 -27.79
C THR A 120 2.97 11.37 -26.92
N SER A 121 3.71 11.37 -25.81
CA SER A 121 3.85 10.22 -24.91
C SER A 121 3.08 10.38 -23.60
N LEU A 122 2.12 11.31 -23.54
CA LEU A 122 1.41 11.65 -22.29
C LEU A 122 0.67 10.46 -21.70
N ALA A 123 -0.05 9.68 -22.50
CA ALA A 123 -0.77 8.52 -21.99
C ALA A 123 0.16 7.47 -21.36
N PHE A 124 1.36 7.29 -21.92
CA PHE A 124 2.38 6.42 -21.34
C PHE A 124 2.91 6.97 -20.02
N LEU A 125 3.26 8.26 -20.02
CA LEU A 125 3.82 8.90 -18.86
C LEU A 125 2.81 9.01 -17.72
N THR A 126 1.54 9.33 -17.97
CA THR A 126 0.48 9.42 -16.95
C THR A 126 0.36 8.13 -16.16
N LEU A 127 0.39 6.97 -16.83
CA LEU A 127 0.36 5.68 -16.16
C LEU A 127 1.63 5.43 -15.33
N GLU A 128 2.79 5.98 -15.67
CA GLU A 128 4.01 5.92 -14.84
C GLU A 128 3.94 6.82 -13.60
N PHE A 129 3.26 7.98 -13.68
CA PHE A 129 3.09 8.89 -12.54
C PHE A 129 2.10 8.37 -11.49
N LEU A 130 0.97 7.80 -11.94
CA LEU A 130 -0.14 7.42 -11.06
C LEU A 130 0.26 6.49 -9.91
N PRO A 131 1.03 5.40 -10.11
CA PRO A 131 1.47 4.54 -9.01
C PRO A 131 2.30 5.28 -7.96
N VAL A 132 3.12 6.26 -8.35
CA VAL A 132 3.93 7.04 -7.41
C VAL A 132 3.05 7.93 -6.56
N VAL A 133 2.05 8.58 -7.16
CA VAL A 133 1.06 9.39 -6.44
C VAL A 133 0.23 8.53 -5.48
N LEU A 134 -0.29 7.39 -5.94
CA LEU A 134 -1.07 6.47 -5.11
C LEU A 134 -0.26 5.93 -3.93
N ASP A 135 0.99 5.52 -4.17
CA ASP A 135 1.91 5.02 -3.15
C ASP A 135 2.24 6.10 -2.11
N THR A 136 2.62 7.30 -2.56
CA THR A 136 2.95 8.42 -1.67
C THR A 136 1.75 8.87 -0.83
N ILE A 137 0.56 8.96 -1.43
CA ILE A 137 -0.68 9.30 -0.70
C ILE A 137 -1.01 8.22 0.33
N GLN A 138 -0.94 6.94 -0.03
CA GLN A 138 -1.19 5.83 0.90
C GLN A 138 -0.26 5.92 2.11
N VAL A 139 1.05 6.09 1.87
CA VAL A 139 2.03 6.20 2.95
C VAL A 139 1.79 7.44 3.79
N LEU A 140 1.48 8.59 3.18
CA LEU A 140 1.17 9.82 3.90
C LEU A 140 -0.06 9.68 4.80
N ILE A 141 -1.12 9.01 4.34
CA ILE A 141 -2.30 8.71 5.16
C ILE A 141 -1.90 7.85 6.36
N LYS A 142 -1.09 6.81 6.18
CA LYS A 142 -0.61 5.98 7.30
C LYS A 142 0.21 6.80 8.31
N TYR A 143 1.14 7.64 7.86
CA TYR A 143 1.90 8.50 8.78
C TYR A 143 0.99 9.50 9.52
N ALA A 144 0.01 10.08 8.83
CA ALA A 144 -0.96 11.00 9.42
C ALA A 144 -1.83 10.30 10.48
N THR A 145 -2.33 9.08 10.22
CA THR A 145 -3.11 8.32 11.21
C THR A 145 -2.28 7.96 12.43
N HIS A 146 -0.98 7.66 12.28
CA HIS A 146 -0.08 7.42 13.40
C HIS A 146 0.21 8.68 14.22
N LEU A 147 0.41 9.83 13.58
CA LEU A 147 0.61 11.12 14.27
C LEU A 147 -0.65 11.54 15.04
N MET A 148 -1.84 11.39 14.43
CA MET A 148 -3.11 11.70 15.08
C MET A 148 -3.37 10.82 16.31
N ASP A 149 -3.01 9.54 16.23
CA ASP A 149 -3.18 8.58 17.33
C ASP A 149 -2.29 8.91 18.52
N GLN A 150 -1.05 9.36 18.29
CA GLN A 150 -0.15 9.81 19.37
C GLN A 150 -0.57 11.15 20.00
N TRP A 151 -1.29 12.00 19.27
CA TRP A 151 -1.75 13.29 19.78
C TRP A 151 -3.05 13.20 20.59
N ARG A 152 -3.85 12.14 20.38
CA ARG A 152 -5.15 11.97 21.05
C ARG A 152 -5.01 11.06 22.27
N GLU A 153 -5.29 11.60 23.46
CA GLU A 153 -5.19 10.85 24.74
C GLU A 153 -6.03 9.57 24.79
N ASN A 154 -7.18 9.54 24.09
CA ASN A 154 -8.10 8.39 24.09
C ASN A 154 -7.88 7.41 22.92
N GLY A 155 -6.80 7.55 22.15
CA GLY A 155 -6.55 6.73 20.97
C GLY A 155 -7.60 6.90 19.87
N PHE A 156 -7.28 6.47 18.65
CA PHE A 156 -8.21 6.53 17.52
C PHE A 156 -8.79 5.14 17.23
N GLU A 157 -9.96 4.81 17.80
CA GLU A 157 -10.58 3.47 17.69
C GLU A 157 -10.74 2.99 16.25
N SER A 158 -10.98 3.87 15.28
CA SER A 158 -11.14 3.51 13.87
C SER A 158 -9.82 3.43 13.08
N LYS A 159 -8.66 3.62 13.73
CA LYS A 159 -7.32 3.62 13.09
C LYS A 159 -7.06 2.36 12.28
N ARG A 160 -7.33 1.18 12.86
CA ARG A 160 -7.04 -0.08 12.15
C ARG A 160 -7.94 -0.27 10.93
N LEU A 161 -9.16 0.28 10.94
CA LEU A 161 -10.07 0.23 9.79
C LEU A 161 -9.60 1.16 8.69
N ILE A 162 -9.27 2.41 9.02
CA ILE A 162 -8.77 3.37 8.03
C ILE A 162 -7.47 2.85 7.41
N ASN A 163 -6.49 2.44 8.22
CA ASN A 163 -5.23 1.91 7.72
C ASN A 163 -5.43 0.68 6.82
N TYR A 164 -6.36 -0.20 7.19
CA TYR A 164 -6.68 -1.37 6.38
C TYR A 164 -7.33 -1.00 5.03
N TYR A 165 -8.39 -0.19 5.04
CA TYR A 165 -9.11 0.16 3.81
C TYR A 165 -8.23 0.97 2.86
N THR A 166 -7.43 1.89 3.41
CA THR A 166 -6.48 2.69 2.62
C THR A 166 -5.36 1.83 2.04
N GLU A 167 -4.89 0.82 2.79
CA GLU A 167 -3.89 -0.11 2.27
C GLU A 167 -4.43 -1.00 1.16
N LEU A 168 -5.61 -1.58 1.36
CA LEU A 168 -6.22 -2.45 0.37
C LEU A 168 -6.57 -1.69 -0.91
N SER A 169 -7.22 -0.53 -0.79
CA SER A 169 -7.64 0.23 -1.97
C SER A 169 -6.43 0.69 -2.79
N ALA A 170 -5.39 1.18 -2.13
CA ALA A 170 -4.18 1.61 -2.80
C ALA A 170 -3.40 0.44 -3.41
N ASP A 171 -3.28 -0.72 -2.73
CA ASP A 171 -2.67 -1.92 -3.31
C ASP A 171 -3.39 -2.36 -4.60
N VAL A 172 -4.72 -2.39 -4.58
CA VAL A 172 -5.55 -2.76 -5.75
C VAL A 172 -5.38 -1.74 -6.88
N LEU A 173 -5.42 -0.45 -6.57
CA LEU A 173 -5.23 0.61 -7.57
C LEU A 173 -3.82 0.59 -8.17
N ILE A 174 -2.77 0.39 -7.36
CA ILE A 174 -1.39 0.28 -7.82
C ILE A 174 -1.22 -0.94 -8.72
N LEU A 175 -1.79 -2.10 -8.35
CA LEU A 175 -1.78 -3.30 -9.18
C LEU A 175 -2.52 -3.09 -10.49
N ALA A 176 -3.68 -2.42 -10.47
CA ALA A 176 -4.45 -2.09 -11.67
C ALA A 176 -3.68 -1.14 -12.60
N CYS A 177 -3.06 -0.08 -12.07
CA CYS A 177 -2.20 0.81 -12.84
C CYS A 177 -1.00 0.06 -13.43
N THR A 178 -0.36 -0.82 -12.65
CA THR A 178 0.78 -1.62 -13.13
C THR A 178 0.36 -2.58 -14.24
N LEU A 179 -0.84 -3.18 -14.14
CA LEU A 179 -1.40 -4.00 -15.22
C LEU A 179 -1.61 -3.16 -16.48
N LEU A 180 -2.22 -1.97 -16.36
CA LEU A 180 -2.44 -1.07 -17.49
C LEU A 180 -1.12 -0.63 -18.14
N GLN A 181 -0.06 -0.38 -17.36
CA GLN A 181 1.27 -0.09 -17.89
C GLN A 181 1.79 -1.23 -18.77
N TYR A 182 1.73 -2.48 -18.29
CA TYR A 182 2.19 -3.63 -19.09
C TYR A 182 1.35 -3.85 -20.33
N LEU A 183 0.02 -3.69 -20.24
CA LEU A 183 -0.87 -3.80 -21.40
C LEU A 183 -0.60 -2.70 -22.43
N GLN A 184 -0.37 -1.46 -21.97
CA GLN A 184 0.00 -0.38 -22.87
C GLN A 184 1.36 -0.64 -23.54
N LEU A 185 2.35 -1.16 -22.80
CA LEU A 185 3.65 -1.53 -23.37
C LEU A 185 3.50 -2.63 -24.43
N MET A 186 2.70 -3.66 -24.18
CA MET A 186 2.40 -4.70 -25.18
C MET A 186 1.72 -4.12 -26.42
N TRP A 187 0.79 -3.19 -26.24
CA TRP A 187 0.10 -2.52 -27.34
C TRP A 187 1.06 -1.69 -28.22
N MET A 188 2.00 -0.96 -27.60
CA MET A 188 2.97 -0.12 -28.31
C MET A 188 4.08 -0.94 -28.99
N HIS A 189 4.55 -2.02 -28.38
CA HIS A 189 5.60 -2.88 -28.93
C HIS A 189 5.11 -3.74 -30.10
N GLY A 190 3.82 -4.09 -30.11
CA GLY A 190 3.33 -5.19 -30.94
C GLY A 190 3.77 -6.55 -30.38
N ILE A 191 3.23 -7.63 -30.94
CA ILE A 191 3.55 -9.01 -30.51
C ILE A 191 4.52 -9.60 -31.53
N SER A 192 5.80 -9.71 -31.16
CA SER A 192 6.85 -10.29 -32.01
C SER A 192 7.29 -11.68 -31.54
N PHE A 193 6.67 -12.21 -30.49
CA PHE A 193 7.00 -13.48 -29.82
C PHE A 193 8.47 -13.58 -29.39
N GLY A 194 9.07 -12.43 -29.02
CA GLY A 194 10.46 -12.36 -28.52
C GLY A 194 10.58 -12.61 -27.01
N LEU A 195 11.82 -12.61 -26.50
CA LEU A 195 12.12 -12.71 -25.06
C LEU A 195 11.37 -11.65 -24.25
N VAL A 196 11.27 -10.43 -24.80
CA VAL A 196 10.58 -9.28 -24.20
C VAL A 196 9.09 -9.57 -23.98
N ASP A 197 8.42 -10.21 -24.96
CA ASP A 197 7.01 -10.56 -24.88
C ASP A 197 6.75 -11.66 -23.83
N ILE A 198 7.65 -12.65 -23.73
CA ILE A 198 7.58 -13.69 -22.69
C ILE A 198 7.68 -13.06 -21.31
N VAL A 199 8.64 -12.16 -21.11
CA VAL A 199 8.83 -11.44 -19.85
C VAL A 199 7.61 -10.58 -19.51
N LEU A 200 7.04 -9.85 -20.47
CA LEU A 200 5.80 -9.09 -20.26
C LEU A 200 4.64 -10.00 -19.85
N PHE A 201 4.44 -11.12 -20.54
CA PHE A 201 3.38 -12.06 -20.25
C PHE A 201 3.49 -12.65 -18.83
N LEU A 202 4.69 -13.02 -18.41
CA LEU A 202 4.95 -13.53 -17.06
C LEU A 202 4.63 -12.47 -15.99
N ASN A 203 4.99 -11.21 -16.24
CA ASN A 203 4.68 -10.10 -15.32
C ASN A 203 3.18 -9.80 -15.26
N VAL A 204 2.49 -9.77 -16.40
CA VAL A 204 1.03 -9.61 -16.47
C VAL A 204 0.33 -10.73 -15.69
N ARG A 205 0.72 -11.98 -15.92
CA ARG A 205 0.20 -13.13 -15.18
C ARG A 205 0.45 -13.02 -13.67
N SER A 206 1.65 -12.59 -13.27
CA SER A 206 1.99 -12.37 -11.87
C SER A 206 1.09 -11.31 -11.22
N VAL A 207 0.91 -10.17 -11.89
CA VAL A 207 0.03 -9.08 -11.41
C VAL A 207 -1.42 -9.52 -11.34
N LEU A 208 -1.94 -10.21 -12.36
CA LEU A 208 -3.30 -10.74 -12.37
C LEU A 208 -3.53 -11.74 -11.23
N LYS A 209 -2.58 -12.65 -10.97
CA LYS A 209 -2.66 -13.60 -9.86
C LYS A 209 -2.72 -12.88 -8.51
N ASN A 210 -1.88 -11.86 -8.32
CA ASN A 210 -1.85 -11.07 -7.09
C ASN A 210 -3.14 -10.26 -6.90
N LEU A 211 -3.62 -9.61 -7.96
CA LEU A 211 -4.88 -8.86 -7.94
C LEU A 211 -6.05 -9.78 -7.62
N HIS A 212 -6.15 -10.92 -8.31
CA HIS A 212 -7.20 -11.91 -8.08
C HIS A 212 -7.19 -12.42 -6.63
N SER A 213 -6.01 -12.76 -6.10
CA SER A 213 -5.87 -13.19 -4.70
C SER A 213 -6.35 -12.11 -3.72
N LYS A 214 -5.94 -10.84 -3.93
CA LYS A 214 -6.36 -9.70 -3.09
C LYS A 214 -7.88 -9.47 -3.17
N VAL A 215 -8.47 -9.58 -4.35
CA VAL A 215 -9.93 -9.41 -4.57
C VAL A 215 -10.74 -10.52 -3.91
N ILE A 216 -10.29 -11.78 -3.98
CA ILE A 216 -10.95 -12.90 -3.30
C ILE A 216 -10.96 -12.67 -1.79
N ILE A 217 -9.80 -12.37 -1.20
CA ILE A 217 -9.66 -12.13 0.24
C ILE A 217 -10.57 -10.98 0.68
N TYR A 218 -10.62 -9.90 -0.11
CA TYR A 218 -11.53 -8.79 0.15
C TYR A 218 -13.00 -9.22 0.13
N ARG A 219 -13.40 -9.99 -0.88
CA ARG A 219 -14.78 -10.46 -1.05
C ARG A 219 -15.21 -11.38 0.09
N GLU A 220 -14.36 -12.32 0.47
CA GLU A 220 -14.61 -13.24 1.61
C GLU A 220 -14.77 -12.47 2.90
N ARG A 221 -13.88 -11.50 3.17
CA ARG A 221 -13.98 -10.65 4.35
C ARG A 221 -15.26 -9.81 4.34
N TRP A 222 -15.60 -9.20 3.21
CA TRP A 222 -16.81 -8.38 3.12
C TRP A 222 -18.06 -9.21 3.43
N ARG A 223 -18.14 -10.46 2.93
CA ARG A 223 -19.23 -11.39 3.27
C ARG A 223 -19.26 -11.77 4.74
N ALA A 224 -18.11 -12.09 5.35
CA ALA A 224 -18.05 -12.42 6.78
C ALA A 224 -18.50 -11.22 7.63
N MET A 225 -18.10 -10.01 7.23
CA MET A 225 -18.44 -8.78 7.92
C MET A 225 -19.90 -8.38 7.75
N SER A 226 -20.47 -8.51 6.55
CA SER A 226 -21.89 -8.27 6.31
C SER A 226 -22.74 -9.26 7.10
N TYR A 227 -22.34 -10.54 7.13
CA TYR A 227 -23.01 -11.56 7.95
C TYR A 227 -23.03 -11.18 9.43
N VAL A 228 -21.90 -10.75 9.99
CA VAL A 228 -21.81 -10.33 11.40
C VAL A 228 -22.70 -9.11 11.68
N ARG A 229 -22.65 -8.10 10.81
CA ARG A 229 -23.42 -6.87 10.99
C ARG A 229 -24.93 -7.10 10.89
N ASP A 230 -25.36 -7.92 9.94
CA ASP A 230 -26.78 -8.10 9.64
C ASP A 230 -27.43 -9.16 10.56
N ARG A 231 -26.65 -10.10 11.10
CA ARG A 231 -27.14 -11.22 11.92
C ARG A 231 -27.05 -10.97 13.43
N TYR A 232 -26.12 -10.14 13.90
CA TYR A 232 -25.86 -9.94 15.32
C TYR A 232 -26.36 -8.59 15.83
N VAL A 233 -27.15 -8.66 16.89
CA VAL A 233 -27.76 -7.50 17.55
C VAL A 233 -26.70 -6.77 18.39
N ASP A 234 -26.80 -5.45 18.44
CA ASP A 234 -26.01 -4.64 19.37
C ASP A 234 -26.48 -4.92 20.80
N ALA A 235 -25.54 -5.14 21.71
CA ALA A 235 -25.88 -5.40 23.11
C ALA A 235 -26.55 -4.18 23.73
N SER A 236 -27.63 -4.38 24.48
CA SER A 236 -28.27 -3.29 25.23
C SER A 236 -27.35 -2.80 26.34
N ALA A 237 -27.50 -1.54 26.75
CA ALA A 237 -26.69 -0.95 27.83
C ALA A 237 -26.84 -1.71 29.16
N GLU A 238 -28.00 -2.36 29.39
CA GLU A 238 -28.26 -3.20 30.57
C GLU A 238 -27.62 -4.59 30.48
N GLU A 239 -27.53 -5.19 29.28
CA GLU A 239 -26.77 -6.44 29.10
C GLU A 239 -25.27 -6.20 29.21
N LEU A 240 -24.81 -5.01 28.83
CA LEU A 240 -23.43 -4.58 28.95
C LEU A 240 -23.04 -4.40 30.42
N SER A 241 -23.82 -3.62 31.19
CA SER A 241 -23.52 -3.38 32.61
C SER A 241 -23.57 -4.63 33.49
N ASN A 242 -24.34 -5.65 33.10
CA ASN A 242 -24.43 -6.92 33.82
C ASN A 242 -23.29 -7.90 33.48
N HIS A 243 -22.52 -7.66 32.41
CA HIS A 243 -21.45 -8.54 31.95
C HIS A 243 -20.11 -7.81 32.00
N ASN A 244 -19.13 -8.35 32.73
CA ASN A 244 -17.79 -7.78 32.94
C ASN A 244 -17.31 -6.95 31.73
N ASP A 245 -17.41 -5.61 31.83
CA ASP A 245 -17.45 -4.63 30.72
C ASP A 245 -16.23 -4.63 29.80
N ASP A 246 -15.24 -5.51 30.00
CA ASP A 246 -13.97 -5.50 29.29
C ASP A 246 -13.99 -6.43 28.07
N CYS A 247 -13.56 -5.91 26.92
CA CYS A 247 -13.45 -6.71 25.70
C CYS A 247 -12.30 -7.71 25.81
N ALA A 248 -12.54 -9.01 25.59
CA ALA A 248 -11.49 -10.03 25.67
C ALA A 248 -10.36 -9.90 24.62
N ILE A 249 -10.52 -9.04 23.60
CA ILE A 249 -9.49 -8.79 22.57
C ILE A 249 -8.55 -7.65 22.97
N CYS A 250 -9.07 -6.48 23.35
CA CYS A 250 -8.25 -5.31 23.70
C CYS A 250 -8.09 -5.09 25.20
N ARG A 251 -8.89 -5.77 26.04
CA ARG A 251 -8.96 -5.62 27.50
C ARG A 251 -9.35 -4.21 27.97
N GLU A 252 -10.10 -3.49 27.13
CA GLU A 252 -10.65 -2.16 27.43
C GLU A 252 -12.16 -2.24 27.62
N ARG A 253 -12.71 -1.29 28.40
CA ARG A 253 -14.15 -1.18 28.66
C ARG A 253 -14.96 -0.95 27.38
N MET A 254 -16.08 -1.64 27.26
CA MET A 254 -16.99 -1.57 26.13
C MET A 254 -18.05 -0.51 26.38
N LYS A 255 -18.12 0.51 25.51
CA LYS A 255 -19.27 1.45 25.44
C LYS A 255 -20.34 0.96 24.47
N THR A 256 -19.93 0.21 23.46
CA THR A 256 -20.79 -0.43 22.45
C THR A 256 -20.22 -1.80 22.14
N ALA A 257 -21.03 -2.86 22.21
CA ALA A 257 -20.59 -4.21 21.90
C ALA A 257 -21.57 -4.93 20.95
N LYS A 258 -21.03 -5.80 20.11
CA LYS A 258 -21.83 -6.75 19.32
C LYS A 258 -21.92 -8.07 20.06
N LYS A 259 -23.14 -8.60 20.19
CA LYS A 259 -23.41 -9.90 20.80
C LYS A 259 -23.45 -10.99 19.74
N LEU A 260 -22.44 -11.86 19.75
CA LEU A 260 -22.40 -13.03 18.85
C LEU A 260 -23.49 -14.05 19.23
N ALA A 261 -23.86 -14.94 18.31
CA ALA A 261 -24.81 -16.05 18.61
C ALA A 261 -24.31 -17.04 19.70
N CYS A 262 -23.04 -16.97 20.08
CA CYS A 262 -22.51 -17.72 21.22
C CYS A 262 -22.65 -16.97 22.56
N GLY A 263 -23.20 -15.76 22.57
CA GLY A 263 -23.38 -14.92 23.76
C GLY A 263 -22.20 -14.00 24.10
N HIS A 264 -21.03 -14.18 23.48
CA HIS A 264 -19.85 -13.35 23.76
C HIS A 264 -19.97 -11.94 23.16
N LEU A 265 -19.48 -10.95 23.92
CA LEU A 265 -19.53 -9.52 23.64
C LEU A 265 -18.14 -9.00 23.26
N PHE A 266 -18.07 -8.22 22.19
CA PHE A 266 -16.83 -7.58 21.73
C PHE A 266 -17.10 -6.20 21.15
N HIS A 267 -16.13 -5.28 21.22
CA HIS A 267 -16.18 -4.07 20.38
C HIS A 267 -16.25 -4.48 18.91
N LEU A 268 -17.07 -3.76 18.13
CA LEU A 268 -17.20 -3.98 16.69
C LEU A 268 -15.82 -3.91 16.00
N HIS A 269 -14.99 -2.93 16.36
CA HIS A 269 -13.66 -2.77 15.81
C HIS A 269 -12.72 -3.95 16.11
N CYS A 270 -12.74 -4.45 17.35
CA CYS A 270 -11.94 -5.59 17.77
C CYS A 270 -12.37 -6.86 17.02
N LEU A 271 -13.67 -7.08 16.88
CA LEU A 271 -14.22 -8.21 16.12
C LEU A 271 -13.87 -8.12 14.62
N HIS A 272 -13.92 -6.92 14.02
CA HIS A 272 -13.45 -6.70 12.63
C HIS A 272 -11.98 -7.08 12.47
N SER A 273 -11.13 -6.65 13.41
CA SER A 273 -9.69 -6.91 13.38
C SER A 273 -9.39 -8.40 13.59
N TRP A 274 -10.17 -9.10 14.39
CA TRP A 274 -10.04 -10.55 14.58
C TRP A 274 -10.39 -11.34 13.31
N ILE A 275 -11.55 -11.06 12.71
CA ILE A 275 -12.00 -11.69 11.45
C ILE A 275 -11.00 -11.44 10.33
N GLN A 276 -10.36 -10.27 10.33
CA GLN A 276 -9.29 -9.92 9.39
C GLN A 276 -8.06 -10.83 9.48
N HIS A 277 -7.66 -11.26 10.66
CA HIS A 277 -6.51 -12.16 10.80
C HIS A 277 -6.89 -13.63 10.54
N HIS A 278 -8.19 -13.96 10.61
CA HIS A 278 -8.72 -15.31 10.48
C HIS A 278 -9.74 -15.43 9.34
N VAL A 279 -9.44 -14.85 8.17
CA VAL A 279 -10.36 -14.78 7.01
C VAL A 279 -10.80 -16.17 6.53
N SER A 280 -9.90 -17.15 6.53
CA SER A 280 -10.19 -18.49 6.03
C SER A 280 -11.19 -19.27 6.90
N LYS A 281 -11.21 -19.01 8.21
CA LYS A 281 -12.13 -19.62 9.19
C LYS A 281 -12.43 -18.64 10.32
N PRO A 282 -13.38 -17.70 10.14
CA PRO A 282 -13.71 -16.73 11.17
C PRO A 282 -14.39 -17.46 12.33
N THR A 283 -13.82 -17.36 13.52
CA THR A 283 -14.29 -18.03 14.73
C THR A 283 -14.38 -17.04 15.89
N CYS A 284 -15.25 -17.33 16.87
CA CYS A 284 -15.32 -16.55 18.10
C CYS A 284 -13.97 -16.62 18.86
N PRO A 285 -13.38 -15.49 19.26
CA PRO A 285 -12.11 -15.46 20.01
C PRO A 285 -12.15 -16.28 21.31
N THR A 286 -13.30 -16.34 21.98
CA THR A 286 -13.44 -17.01 23.29
C THR A 286 -13.79 -18.49 23.13
N CYS A 287 -14.80 -18.83 22.33
CA CYS A 287 -15.32 -20.20 22.26
C CYS A 287 -15.07 -20.93 20.93
N ARG A 288 -14.36 -20.29 19.98
CA ARG A 288 -14.02 -20.85 18.66
C ARG A 288 -15.20 -21.30 17.79
N ARG A 289 -16.44 -20.98 18.16
CA ARG A 289 -17.64 -21.24 17.33
C ARG A 289 -17.52 -20.48 15.99
N SER A 290 -17.84 -21.15 14.89
CA SER A 290 -17.76 -20.55 13.55
C SER A 290 -18.69 -19.34 13.42
N LEU A 291 -18.17 -18.29 12.80
CA LEU A 291 -18.88 -17.06 12.46
C LEU A 291 -19.20 -17.00 10.96
N SER A 292 -18.87 -18.04 10.19
CA SER A 292 -19.19 -18.11 8.77
C SER A 292 -20.67 -18.43 8.54
N PRO A 293 -21.29 -17.91 7.47
CA PRO A 293 -22.56 -18.45 7.00
C PRO A 293 -22.40 -19.95 6.71
N PRO A 294 -23.42 -20.79 6.98
CA PRO A 294 -23.38 -22.19 6.56
C PRO A 294 -23.19 -22.23 5.04
N SER A 295 -22.24 -23.03 4.56
CA SER A 295 -22.05 -23.26 3.13
C SER A 295 -23.35 -23.80 2.54
N PRO A 296 -23.87 -23.26 1.42
CA PRO A 296 -24.98 -23.88 0.73
C PRO A 296 -24.55 -25.32 0.37
N LYS A 297 -25.37 -26.28 0.78
CA LYS A 297 -25.24 -27.69 0.38
C LYS A 297 -25.51 -27.84 -1.10
#